data_AF-A0A4Q3B475-F1
#
_entry.id   AF-A0A4Q3B475-F1
#
_cell.length_a   1.000
_cell.length_b   1.000
_cell.length_c   1.000
_cell.angle_alpha   90.00
_cell.angle_beta   90.00
_cell.angle_gamma   90.00
#
_symmetry.space_group_name_H-M   'P 1'
#
loop_
_entity.id
_entity.type
_entity.pdbx_description
1 polymer ?
#
loop_
_entity_poly.entity_id
_entity_poly.type
_entity_poly.pdbx_seq_one_letter_code
_entity_poly.pdbx_strand_id
1 'polypeptide(L)'
;FLLEAFSAAGIYAFSMNLLEVAHGGNKVFYAVFHGISIFCHSGFTLLRGNFSDPVTNHAYIFQLILMGIMVLGGLGFASFFDITSIKRLRQRLLQPEINWTLQTRISVFGTMATIFFASILFYFCERNGVLANLKIVETGITILFNSAGWFGSGFYAVSPANFSAFLQYCIMFFMLIGSSSGTFSVLGFGLYFYVSKSFSSNQNPYKLLAKNALAILFYALVIILSGTVISFFYNGEFDFRIHLFHAVSAFTNTGLSNISHENYFLQSPVFYILMLLGRIGVPVVSIWFLRKNSEEKIPDLPEVMLI
;
A
#
# COMPACT_ATOMS: atom_id res chain seq x y z
N PHE A 1 -1.23 -11.60 -16.24
CA PHE A 1 -2.32 -11.94 -17.18
C PHE A 1 -3.48 -12.73 -16.57
N LEU A 2 -3.36 -14.01 -16.16
CA LEU A 2 -4.52 -14.76 -15.64
C LEU A 2 -5.19 -14.12 -14.41
N LEU A 3 -4.42 -13.44 -13.55
CA LEU A 3 -4.92 -12.77 -12.36
C LEU A 3 -5.65 -11.47 -12.66
N GLU A 4 -5.08 -10.66 -13.54
CA GLU A 4 -5.73 -9.44 -14.04
C GLU A 4 -7.04 -9.78 -14.78
N ALA A 5 -7.08 -10.89 -15.50
CA ALA A 5 -8.29 -11.38 -16.16
C ALA A 5 -9.38 -11.79 -15.16
N PHE A 6 -9.02 -12.43 -14.04
CA PHE A 6 -9.96 -12.73 -12.96
C PHE A 6 -10.52 -11.46 -12.32
N SER A 7 -9.65 -10.48 -12.04
CA SER A 7 -10.06 -9.17 -11.53
C SER A 7 -11.00 -8.45 -12.49
N ALA A 8 -10.68 -8.45 -13.79
CA ALA A 8 -11.51 -7.86 -14.82
C ALA A 8 -12.88 -8.56 -14.94
N ALA A 9 -12.92 -9.89 -14.85
CA ALA A 9 -14.16 -10.65 -14.86
C ALA A 9 -15.05 -10.32 -13.66
N GLY A 10 -14.48 -10.21 -12.46
CA GLY A 10 -15.20 -9.79 -11.25
C GLY A 10 -15.81 -8.39 -11.39
N ILE A 11 -15.04 -7.43 -11.92
CA ILE A 11 -15.54 -6.07 -12.18
C ILE A 11 -16.61 -6.08 -13.26
N TYR A 12 -16.45 -6.84 -14.34
CA TYR A 12 -17.42 -6.93 -15.42
C TYR A 12 -18.78 -7.49 -14.95
N ALA A 13 -18.76 -8.51 -14.09
CA ALA A 13 -19.96 -9.16 -13.57
C ALA A 13 -20.77 -8.23 -12.66
N PHE A 14 -20.10 -7.46 -11.80
CA PHE A 14 -20.79 -6.62 -10.78
C PHE A 14 -20.94 -5.15 -11.18
N SER A 15 -20.40 -4.76 -12.33
CA SER A 15 -20.64 -3.46 -12.94
C SER A 15 -21.92 -3.39 -13.79
N MET A 16 -22.67 -4.51 -13.90
CA MET A 16 -23.83 -4.68 -14.80
C MET A 16 -24.85 -3.54 -14.74
N ASN A 17 -25.13 -2.96 -13.56
CA ASN A 17 -26.13 -1.89 -13.44
C ASN A 17 -25.55 -0.48 -13.29
N LEU A 18 -24.23 -0.35 -13.06
CA LEU A 18 -23.59 0.94 -12.78
C LEU A 18 -23.09 1.64 -14.05
N LEU A 19 -22.64 0.88 -15.04
CA LEU A 19 -21.85 1.41 -16.17
C LEU A 19 -22.66 1.65 -17.44
N GLU A 20 -23.85 1.05 -17.58
CA GLU A 20 -24.77 1.39 -18.69
C GLU A 20 -25.25 2.84 -18.60
N VAL A 21 -25.29 3.41 -17.38
CA VAL A 21 -25.85 4.73 -17.10
C VAL A 21 -24.80 5.86 -17.15
N ALA A 22 -23.53 5.56 -16.92
CA ALA A 22 -22.56 6.62 -16.60
C ALA A 22 -21.93 7.33 -17.81
N HIS A 23 -21.50 6.61 -18.87
CA HIS A 23 -20.63 7.23 -19.88
C HIS A 23 -20.72 6.68 -21.33
N GLY A 24 -21.64 5.76 -21.65
CA GLY A 24 -21.72 5.16 -23.01
C GLY A 24 -20.44 4.44 -23.47
N GLY A 25 -19.50 4.19 -22.55
CA GLY A 25 -18.20 3.60 -22.81
C GLY A 25 -18.25 2.07 -22.86
N ASN A 26 -17.30 1.48 -23.57
CA ASN A 26 -17.18 0.03 -23.68
C ASN A 26 -16.93 -0.60 -22.29
N LYS A 27 -17.93 -1.29 -21.74
CA LYS A 27 -17.90 -1.96 -20.44
C LYS A 27 -16.70 -2.91 -20.28
N VAL A 28 -16.31 -3.57 -21.36
CA VAL A 28 -15.13 -4.44 -21.38
C VAL A 28 -13.86 -3.64 -21.11
N PHE A 29 -13.72 -2.48 -21.73
CA PHE A 29 -12.57 -1.60 -21.50
C PHE A 29 -12.53 -1.10 -20.05
N TYR A 30 -13.66 -0.67 -19.50
CA TYR A 30 -13.71 -0.24 -18.09
C TYR A 30 -13.30 -1.36 -17.13
N ALA A 31 -13.80 -2.57 -17.34
CA ALA A 31 -13.53 -3.72 -16.49
C ALA A 31 -12.07 -4.16 -16.57
N VAL A 32 -11.49 -4.21 -17.77
CA VAL A 32 -10.08 -4.54 -17.97
C VAL A 32 -9.17 -3.46 -17.36
N PHE A 33 -9.47 -2.18 -17.61
CA PHE A 33 -8.69 -1.06 -17.09
C PHE A 33 -8.66 -1.05 -15.55
N HIS A 34 -9.82 -1.09 -14.90
CA HIS A 34 -9.88 -1.10 -13.44
C HIS A 34 -9.39 -2.43 -12.85
N GLY A 35 -9.57 -3.55 -13.56
CA GLY A 35 -9.04 -4.85 -13.12
C GLY A 35 -7.53 -4.83 -12.99
N ILE A 36 -6.83 -4.31 -14.01
CA ILE A 36 -5.37 -4.14 -14.00
C ILE A 36 -4.97 -3.07 -12.98
N SER A 37 -5.61 -1.91 -12.99
CA SER A 37 -5.25 -0.78 -12.11
C SER A 37 -5.37 -1.14 -10.63
N ILE A 38 -6.46 -1.79 -10.22
CA ILE A 38 -6.70 -2.17 -8.82
C ILE A 38 -5.79 -3.31 -8.39
N PHE A 39 -5.60 -4.32 -9.25
CA PHE A 39 -4.70 -5.44 -8.93
C PHE A 39 -3.24 -4.99 -8.81
N CYS A 40 -2.79 -4.10 -9.69
CA CYS A 40 -1.43 -3.56 -9.69
C CYS A 40 -1.21 -2.41 -8.70
N HIS A 41 -2.23 -1.99 -7.94
CA HIS A 41 -2.16 -0.86 -7.01
C HIS A 41 -1.70 0.43 -7.71
N SER A 42 -2.29 0.72 -8.85
CA SER A 42 -1.87 1.84 -9.69
C SER A 42 -2.55 3.17 -9.32
N GLY A 43 -3.66 3.14 -8.58
CA GLY A 43 -4.41 4.34 -8.18
C GLY A 43 -5.14 5.08 -9.31
N PHE A 44 -5.13 4.56 -10.54
CA PHE A 44 -5.80 5.21 -11.67
C PHE A 44 -7.23 4.73 -11.83
N THR A 45 -8.14 5.68 -12.00
CA THR A 45 -9.56 5.44 -12.31
C THR A 45 -9.96 6.20 -13.57
N LEU A 46 -10.92 5.67 -14.33
CA LEU A 46 -11.57 6.44 -15.41
C LEU A 46 -12.57 7.46 -14.87
N LEU A 47 -12.92 7.36 -13.59
CA LEU A 47 -13.81 8.26 -12.87
C LEU A 47 -13.03 9.47 -12.34
N ARG A 48 -13.60 10.67 -12.47
CA ARG A 48 -12.97 11.93 -12.02
C ARG A 48 -12.80 12.00 -10.50
N GLY A 49 -13.70 11.36 -9.75
CA GLY A 49 -13.70 11.34 -8.29
C GLY A 49 -13.21 10.04 -7.66
N ASN A 50 -12.43 9.22 -8.39
CA ASN A 50 -12.14 7.85 -7.96
C ASN A 50 -13.47 7.09 -7.75
N PHE A 51 -13.58 6.24 -6.73
CA PHE A 51 -14.85 5.58 -6.37
C PHE A 51 -15.76 6.42 -5.48
N SER A 52 -15.41 7.68 -5.20
CA SER A 52 -16.31 8.65 -4.54
C SER A 52 -17.32 9.32 -5.48
N ASP A 53 -17.27 8.99 -6.77
CA ASP A 53 -18.24 9.42 -7.77
C ASP A 53 -19.68 9.01 -7.34
N PRO A 54 -20.70 9.87 -7.49
CA PRO A 54 -22.10 9.56 -7.18
C PRO A 54 -22.62 8.25 -7.80
N VAL A 55 -22.03 7.79 -8.91
CA VAL A 55 -22.40 6.52 -9.53
C VAL A 55 -21.90 5.33 -8.71
N THR A 56 -20.75 5.45 -8.04
CA THR A 56 -20.05 4.34 -7.34
C THR A 56 -20.05 4.45 -5.82
N ASN A 57 -20.33 5.62 -5.26
CA ASN A 57 -20.22 5.88 -3.82
C ASN A 57 -21.21 5.05 -2.97
N HIS A 58 -22.38 4.71 -3.51
CA HIS A 58 -23.40 3.88 -2.86
C HIS A 58 -23.40 2.42 -3.35
N ALA A 59 -22.49 2.07 -4.27
CA ALA A 59 -22.36 0.71 -4.79
C ALA A 59 -21.53 -0.17 -3.84
N TYR A 60 -22.05 -0.42 -2.64
CA TYR A 60 -21.31 -1.08 -1.57
C TYR A 60 -20.84 -2.51 -1.92
N ILE A 61 -21.65 -3.28 -2.65
CA ILE A 61 -21.25 -4.62 -3.13
C ILE A 61 -20.06 -4.50 -4.10
N PHE A 62 -20.07 -3.48 -4.97
CA PHE A 62 -18.98 -3.22 -5.89
C PHE A 62 -17.71 -2.85 -5.13
N GLN A 63 -17.80 -1.97 -4.13
CA GLN A 63 -16.67 -1.61 -3.26
C GLN A 63 -16.06 -2.82 -2.55
N LEU A 64 -16.86 -3.77 -2.06
CA LEU A 64 -16.36 -5.01 -1.44
C LEU A 64 -15.55 -5.87 -2.41
N ILE A 65 -15.96 -5.96 -3.67
CA ILE A 65 -15.24 -6.71 -4.70
C ILE A 65 -13.92 -6.03 -5.02
N LEU A 66 -13.95 -4.71 -5.20
CA LEU A 66 -12.74 -3.93 -5.43
C LEU A 66 -11.76 -4.05 -4.26
N MET A 67 -12.25 -4.00 -3.02
CA MET A 67 -11.45 -4.25 -1.82
C MET A 67 -10.81 -5.64 -1.85
N GLY A 68 -11.58 -6.68 -2.22
CA GLY A 68 -11.04 -8.04 -2.34
C GLY A 68 -9.90 -8.13 -3.35
N ILE A 69 -10.08 -7.53 -4.54
CA ILE A 69 -9.05 -7.48 -5.59
C ILE A 69 -7.83 -6.69 -5.10
N MET A 70 -8.05 -5.55 -4.44
CA MET A 70 -7.00 -4.71 -3.88
C MET A 70 -6.17 -5.46 -2.83
N VAL A 71 -6.82 -6.11 -1.86
CA VAL A 71 -6.10 -6.90 -0.84
C VAL A 71 -5.31 -8.03 -1.50
N LEU A 72 -5.89 -8.75 -2.46
CA LEU A 72 -5.20 -9.82 -3.19
C LEU A 72 -3.97 -9.31 -3.97
N GLY A 73 -4.08 -8.15 -4.62
CA GLY A 73 -2.95 -7.50 -5.29
C GLY A 73 -1.83 -7.07 -4.34
N GLY A 74 -2.19 -6.65 -3.13
CA GLY A 74 -1.25 -6.15 -2.11
C GLY A 74 -0.43 -7.23 -1.41
N LEU A 75 -0.86 -8.50 -1.41
CA LEU A 75 -0.16 -9.59 -0.70
C LEU A 75 1.20 -9.98 -1.33
N GLY A 76 1.44 -9.55 -2.57
CA GLY A 76 2.63 -9.88 -3.36
C GLY A 76 2.57 -11.26 -4.04
N PHE A 77 3.27 -11.41 -5.17
CA PHE A 77 3.19 -12.61 -6.02
C PHE A 77 3.56 -13.90 -5.28
N ALA A 78 4.63 -13.90 -4.48
CA ALA A 78 5.04 -15.07 -3.72
C ALA A 78 3.92 -15.56 -2.78
N SER A 79 3.23 -14.61 -2.14
CA SER A 79 2.14 -14.96 -1.24
C SER A 79 0.90 -15.43 -1.94
N PHE A 80 0.57 -14.74 -3.03
CA PHE A 80 -0.55 -15.08 -3.88
C PHE A 80 -0.42 -16.51 -4.43
N PHE A 81 0.76 -16.89 -4.97
CA PHE A 81 0.99 -18.24 -5.48
C PHE A 81 0.91 -19.31 -4.39
N ASP A 82 1.32 -18.98 -3.17
CA ASP A 82 1.22 -19.93 -2.05
C ASP A 82 -0.24 -20.20 -1.63
N ILE A 83 -1.11 -19.20 -1.77
CA ILE A 83 -2.54 -19.29 -1.42
C ILE A 83 -3.33 -19.96 -2.55
N THR A 84 -3.07 -19.59 -3.80
CA THR A 84 -3.94 -19.94 -4.94
C THR A 84 -3.49 -21.13 -5.76
N SER A 85 -2.25 -21.64 -5.56
CA SER A 85 -1.77 -22.79 -6.31
C SER A 85 -2.60 -24.03 -5.98
N ILE A 86 -3.33 -24.55 -6.98
CA ILE A 86 -4.16 -25.76 -6.89
C ILE A 86 -3.34 -26.95 -6.36
N LYS A 87 -2.07 -27.05 -6.77
CA LYS A 87 -1.16 -28.10 -6.28
C LYS A 87 -0.93 -27.99 -4.78
N ARG A 88 -0.64 -26.77 -4.27
CA ARG A 88 -0.44 -26.55 -2.83
C ARG A 88 -1.72 -26.69 -2.05
N LEU A 89 -2.85 -26.22 -2.57
CA LEU A 89 -4.16 -26.36 -1.93
C LEU A 89 -4.53 -27.85 -1.78
N ARG A 90 -4.37 -28.63 -2.85
CA ARG A 90 -4.60 -30.09 -2.85
C ARG A 90 -3.63 -30.80 -1.91
N GLN A 91 -2.37 -30.39 -1.88
CA GLN A 91 -1.38 -30.95 -0.97
C GLN A 91 -1.72 -30.66 0.50
N ARG A 92 -2.23 -29.46 0.82
CA ARG A 92 -2.71 -29.11 2.17
C ARG A 92 -3.98 -29.85 2.57
N LEU A 93 -4.88 -30.07 1.62
CA LEU A 93 -6.08 -30.89 1.83
C LEU A 93 -5.72 -32.35 2.14
N LEU A 94 -4.66 -32.88 1.51
CA LEU A 94 -4.18 -34.25 1.72
C LEU A 94 -3.24 -34.39 2.93
N GLN A 95 -2.52 -33.33 3.28
CA GLN A 95 -1.55 -33.28 4.37
C GLN A 95 -1.73 -31.97 5.16
N PRO A 96 -2.58 -31.98 6.21
CA PRO A 96 -2.91 -30.77 6.97
C PRO A 96 -1.73 -30.17 7.75
N GLU A 97 -0.61 -30.90 7.88
CA GLU A 97 0.62 -30.39 8.51
C GLU A 97 1.36 -29.36 7.64
N ILE A 98 1.09 -29.35 6.32
CA ILE A 98 1.74 -28.41 5.40
C ILE A 98 1.12 -27.03 5.55
N ASN A 99 1.92 -26.15 6.11
CA ASN A 99 1.51 -24.81 6.44
C ASN A 99 1.90 -23.78 5.36
N TRP A 100 1.29 -22.61 5.47
CA TRP A 100 1.69 -21.41 4.72
C TRP A 100 3.14 -21.06 5.02
N THR A 101 3.88 -20.62 3.99
CA THR A 101 5.25 -20.11 4.18
C THR A 101 5.25 -18.95 5.18
N LEU A 102 6.33 -18.77 5.93
CA LEU A 102 6.41 -17.71 6.94
C LEU A 102 6.06 -16.33 6.34
N GLN A 103 6.58 -16.03 5.14
CA GLN A 103 6.30 -14.79 4.40
C GLN A 103 4.82 -14.60 4.08
N THR A 104 4.08 -15.66 3.72
CA THR A 104 2.64 -15.55 3.43
C THR A 104 1.80 -15.32 4.66
N ARG A 105 2.05 -16.05 5.75
CA ARG A 105 1.34 -15.84 7.03
C ARG A 105 1.49 -14.40 7.46
N ILE A 106 2.72 -13.93 7.43
CA ILE A 106 3.12 -12.57 7.72
C ILE A 106 2.37 -11.55 6.85
N SER A 107 2.38 -11.74 5.53
CA SER A 107 1.75 -10.80 4.60
C SER A 107 0.24 -10.76 4.81
N VAL A 108 -0.40 -11.92 4.94
CA VAL A 108 -1.87 -12.02 5.13
C VAL A 108 -2.31 -11.48 6.48
N PHE A 109 -1.72 -11.97 7.58
CA PHE A 109 -2.11 -11.52 8.91
C PHE A 109 -1.72 -10.05 9.14
N GLY A 110 -0.56 -9.62 8.64
CA GLY A 110 -0.12 -8.23 8.74
C GLY A 110 -1.06 -7.27 8.00
N THR A 111 -1.40 -7.57 6.75
CA THR A 111 -2.33 -6.74 5.97
C THR A 111 -3.72 -6.71 6.61
N MET A 112 -4.29 -7.87 6.98
CA MET A 112 -5.59 -7.93 7.63
C MET A 112 -5.62 -7.17 8.97
N ALA A 113 -4.61 -7.34 9.82
CA ALA A 113 -4.54 -6.66 11.10
C ALA A 113 -4.41 -5.15 10.93
N THR A 114 -3.64 -4.70 9.94
CA THR A 114 -3.42 -3.26 9.71
C THR A 114 -4.66 -2.60 9.12
N ILE A 115 -5.35 -3.25 8.18
CA ILE A 115 -6.64 -2.78 7.65
C ILE A 115 -7.69 -2.72 8.76
N PHE A 116 -7.75 -3.75 9.62
CA PHE A 116 -8.68 -3.77 10.75
C PHE A 116 -8.42 -2.64 11.74
N PHE A 117 -7.15 -2.43 12.11
CA PHE A 117 -6.75 -1.35 13.01
C PHE A 117 -7.03 0.04 12.41
N ALA A 118 -6.70 0.24 11.12
CA ALA A 118 -7.02 1.47 10.39
C ALA A 118 -8.53 1.74 10.33
N SER A 119 -9.34 0.69 10.14
CA SER A 119 -10.81 0.81 10.08
C SER A 119 -11.41 1.21 11.42
N ILE A 120 -10.90 0.66 12.53
CA ILE A 120 -11.30 1.06 13.88
C ILE A 120 -10.97 2.54 14.12
N LEU A 121 -9.74 2.95 13.78
CA LEU A 121 -9.30 4.33 13.95
C LEU A 121 -10.17 5.27 13.10
N PHE A 122 -10.44 4.92 11.84
CA PHE A 122 -11.33 5.68 10.96
C PHE A 122 -12.72 5.84 11.59
N TYR A 123 -13.32 4.75 12.07
CA TYR A 123 -14.63 4.80 12.69
C TYR A 123 -14.67 5.77 13.89
N PHE A 124 -13.69 5.71 14.79
CA PHE A 124 -13.66 6.62 15.95
C PHE A 124 -13.43 8.08 15.57
N CYS A 125 -12.62 8.36 14.56
CA CYS A 125 -12.32 9.73 14.15
C CYS A 125 -13.51 10.37 13.41
N GLU A 126 -14.21 9.61 12.56
CA GLU A 126 -15.19 10.16 11.61
C GLU A 126 -16.63 9.79 11.93
N ARG A 127 -16.91 9.20 13.10
CA ARG A 127 -18.26 8.86 13.56
C ARG A 127 -19.24 10.03 13.45
N ASN A 128 -18.77 11.23 13.80
CA ASN A 128 -19.57 12.46 13.80
C ASN A 128 -19.41 13.30 12.52
N GLY A 129 -18.51 12.89 11.63
CA GLY A 129 -18.21 13.59 10.38
C GLY A 129 -18.83 12.85 9.20
N VAL A 130 -17.99 12.34 8.31
CA VAL A 130 -18.38 11.65 7.08
C VAL A 130 -19.33 10.47 7.32
N LEU A 131 -19.19 9.78 8.45
CA LEU A 131 -19.96 8.55 8.73
C LEU A 131 -21.31 8.81 9.38
N ALA A 132 -21.64 10.06 9.76
CA ALA A 132 -22.81 10.37 10.57
C ALA A 132 -24.14 10.01 9.91
N ASN A 133 -24.21 10.10 8.57
CA ASN A 133 -25.43 9.86 7.80
C ASN A 133 -25.55 8.44 7.22
N LEU A 134 -24.57 7.56 7.48
CA LEU A 134 -24.53 6.21 6.91
C LEU A 134 -25.17 5.17 7.84
N LYS A 135 -25.81 4.15 7.26
CA LYS A 135 -26.28 2.99 8.02
C LYS A 135 -25.10 2.14 8.49
N ILE A 136 -25.27 1.36 9.55
CA ILE A 136 -24.20 0.53 10.15
C ILE A 136 -23.46 -0.34 9.12
N VAL A 137 -24.18 -1.00 8.21
CA VAL A 137 -23.59 -1.86 7.16
C VAL A 137 -22.80 -1.03 6.14
N GLU A 138 -23.35 0.12 5.74
CA GLU A 138 -22.75 1.04 4.78
C GLU A 138 -21.47 1.68 5.37
N THR A 139 -21.53 2.05 6.65
CA THR A 139 -20.38 2.51 7.44
C THR A 139 -19.29 1.44 7.46
N GLY A 140 -19.64 0.19 7.77
CA GLY A 140 -18.67 -0.92 7.80
C GLY A 140 -17.95 -1.13 6.48
N ILE A 141 -18.67 -1.09 5.36
CA ILE A 141 -18.08 -1.26 4.02
C ILE A 141 -17.21 -0.05 3.66
N THR A 142 -17.69 1.16 3.94
CA THR A 142 -16.99 2.41 3.63
C THR A 142 -15.67 2.51 4.40
N ILE A 143 -15.66 2.19 5.70
CA ILE A 143 -14.42 2.24 6.50
C ILE A 143 -13.40 1.21 6.03
N LEU A 144 -13.84 -0.01 5.70
CA LEU A 144 -12.96 -1.08 5.22
C LEU A 144 -12.37 -0.75 3.86
N PHE A 145 -13.19 -0.25 2.92
CA PHE A 145 -12.75 0.08 1.57
C PHE A 145 -11.69 1.19 1.57
N ASN A 146 -11.96 2.31 2.25
CA ASN A 146 -11.00 3.41 2.33
C ASN A 146 -9.73 2.99 3.08
N SER A 147 -9.87 2.22 4.17
CA SER A 147 -8.71 1.72 4.92
C SER A 147 -7.81 0.84 4.05
N ALA A 148 -8.38 -0.07 3.26
CA ALA A 148 -7.62 -0.86 2.29
C ALA A 148 -6.93 0.04 1.24
N GLY A 149 -7.62 1.11 0.81
CA GLY A 149 -7.11 2.16 -0.08
C GLY A 149 -5.81 2.83 0.38
N TRP A 150 -5.67 3.05 1.68
CA TRP A 150 -4.51 3.71 2.28
C TRP A 150 -3.22 2.89 2.17
N PHE A 151 -3.32 1.57 1.98
CA PHE A 151 -2.18 0.66 1.86
C PHE A 151 -1.68 0.51 0.42
N GLY A 152 -1.35 1.63 -0.22
CA GLY A 152 -0.61 1.64 -1.48
C GLY A 152 -1.43 1.62 -2.76
N SER A 153 -2.76 1.47 -2.69
CA SER A 153 -3.59 1.32 -3.90
C SER A 153 -4.18 2.61 -4.41
N GLY A 154 -4.43 3.60 -3.55
CA GLY A 154 -4.91 4.92 -3.95
C GLY A 154 -6.41 5.04 -4.20
N PHE A 155 -7.17 3.96 -4.03
CA PHE A 155 -8.61 3.97 -4.26
C PHE A 155 -9.37 4.36 -2.99
N TYR A 156 -10.34 5.25 -3.13
CA TYR A 156 -11.15 5.72 -2.01
C TYR A 156 -12.60 5.91 -2.42
N ALA A 157 -13.51 5.65 -1.48
CA ALA A 157 -14.95 5.89 -1.65
C ALA A 157 -15.35 7.25 -1.06
N VAL A 158 -14.54 7.80 -0.15
CA VAL A 158 -14.71 9.16 0.36
C VAL A 158 -13.40 9.91 0.17
N SER A 159 -13.49 11.11 -0.39
CA SER A 159 -12.32 11.97 -0.58
C SER A 159 -11.56 12.20 0.73
N PRO A 160 -10.23 11.97 0.75
CA PRO A 160 -9.37 12.29 1.89
C PRO A 160 -9.42 13.76 2.33
N ALA A 161 -9.85 14.64 1.42
CA ALA A 161 -10.09 16.06 1.67
C ALA A 161 -11.10 16.31 2.78
N ASN A 162 -12.09 15.43 2.90
CA ASN A 162 -13.24 15.61 3.79
C ASN A 162 -13.00 15.04 5.20
N PHE A 163 -11.84 14.44 5.44
CA PHE A 163 -11.50 13.86 6.74
C PHE A 163 -10.93 14.91 7.70
N SER A 164 -11.12 14.66 8.98
CA SER A 164 -10.49 15.40 10.08
C SER A 164 -8.97 15.40 9.93
N ALA A 165 -8.33 16.49 10.37
CA ALA A 165 -6.89 16.64 10.30
C ALA A 165 -6.14 15.52 11.02
N PHE A 166 -6.67 15.03 12.15
CA PHE A 166 -6.10 13.90 12.88
C PHE A 166 -6.09 12.62 12.02
N LEU A 167 -7.21 12.30 11.38
CA LEU A 167 -7.27 11.13 10.50
C LEU A 167 -6.32 11.27 9.31
N GLN A 168 -6.18 12.46 8.72
CA GLN A 168 -5.22 12.71 7.64
C GLN A 168 -3.78 12.36 8.04
N TYR A 169 -3.34 12.71 9.26
CA TYR A 169 -2.02 12.30 9.76
C TYR A 169 -1.92 10.78 9.97
N CYS A 170 -2.97 10.13 10.48
CA CYS A 170 -3.00 8.68 10.58
C CYS A 170 -2.91 7.99 9.21
N ILE A 171 -3.59 8.54 8.19
CA ILE A 171 -3.51 8.05 6.81
C ILE A 171 -2.07 8.17 6.30
N MET A 172 -1.40 9.31 6.50
CA MET A 172 0.02 9.47 6.11
C MET A 172 0.90 8.38 6.75
N PHE A 173 0.64 8.03 8.02
CA PHE A 173 1.34 6.94 8.69
C PHE A 173 1.05 5.57 8.06
N PHE A 174 -0.22 5.26 7.74
CA PHE A 174 -0.57 3.99 7.08
C PHE A 174 -0.04 3.90 5.64
N MET A 175 0.03 5.01 4.91
CA MET A 175 0.64 5.08 3.58
C MET A 175 2.11 4.65 3.60
N LEU A 176 2.85 5.08 4.64
CA LEU A 176 4.25 4.65 4.83
C LEU A 176 4.32 3.14 5.04
N ILE A 177 3.38 2.57 5.81
CA ILE A 177 3.34 1.13 6.10
C ILE A 177 3.04 0.29 4.85
N GLY A 178 2.09 0.74 4.03
CA GLY A 178 1.43 -0.07 3.00
C GLY A 178 2.16 -0.22 1.66
N SER A 179 3.24 0.51 1.40
CA SER A 179 3.89 0.47 0.08
C SER A 179 4.45 -0.93 -0.21
N SER A 180 3.83 -1.57 -1.22
CA SER A 180 3.96 -2.96 -1.65
C SER A 180 5.33 -3.37 -2.20
N SER A 181 6.34 -2.50 -2.12
CA SER A 181 7.73 -2.75 -2.53
C SER A 181 8.67 -3.02 -1.35
N GLY A 182 8.21 -3.75 -0.34
CA GLY A 182 9.08 -4.43 0.62
C GLY A 182 9.80 -3.56 1.65
N THR A 183 9.54 -2.27 1.75
CA THR A 183 10.26 -1.40 2.69
C THR A 183 9.71 -1.45 4.10
N PHE A 184 8.41 -1.22 4.26
CA PHE A 184 7.81 -1.03 5.57
C PHE A 184 7.23 -2.29 6.19
N SER A 185 6.77 -3.23 5.35
CA SER A 185 6.49 -4.59 5.80
C SER A 185 7.76 -5.21 6.40
N VAL A 186 8.93 -5.07 5.74
CA VAL A 186 10.22 -5.53 6.28
C VAL A 186 10.68 -4.74 7.51
N LEU A 187 10.37 -3.45 7.64
CA LEU A 187 10.59 -2.67 8.86
C LEU A 187 9.76 -3.17 10.05
N GLY A 188 8.47 -3.44 9.86
CA GLY A 188 7.62 -4.03 10.89
C GLY A 188 8.15 -5.39 11.34
N PHE A 189 8.59 -6.22 10.39
CA PHE A 189 9.21 -7.52 10.69
C PHE A 189 10.57 -7.40 11.38
N GLY A 190 11.45 -6.54 10.88
CA GLY A 190 12.78 -6.31 11.43
C GLY A 190 12.71 -5.72 12.84
N LEU A 191 11.83 -4.75 13.06
CA LEU A 191 11.67 -4.09 14.36
C LEU A 191 10.97 -5.00 15.38
N TYR A 192 9.93 -5.74 14.98
CA TYR A 192 9.28 -6.74 15.85
C TYR A 192 10.26 -7.82 16.31
N PHE A 193 11.01 -8.44 15.38
CA PHE A 193 12.01 -9.43 15.75
C PHE A 193 13.20 -8.82 16.51
N TYR A 194 13.59 -7.58 16.21
CA TYR A 194 14.62 -6.87 16.96
C TYR A 194 14.19 -6.64 18.41
N VAL A 195 13.00 -6.09 18.66
CA VAL A 195 12.52 -5.85 20.02
C VAL A 195 12.28 -7.15 20.77
N SER A 196 11.73 -8.19 20.12
CA SER A 196 11.43 -9.47 20.77
C SER A 196 12.66 -10.35 21.04
N LYS A 197 13.78 -10.18 20.31
CA LYS A 197 14.99 -11.02 20.49
C LYS A 197 16.28 -10.25 20.85
N SER A 198 16.30 -8.92 20.84
CA SER A 198 17.51 -8.14 21.15
C SER A 198 17.95 -8.24 22.62
N PHE A 199 17.16 -8.86 23.50
CA PHE A 199 17.58 -9.16 24.88
C PHE A 199 18.39 -10.46 25.03
N SER A 200 18.53 -11.28 23.98
CA SER A 200 19.22 -12.56 24.09
C SER A 200 20.17 -12.78 22.90
N SER A 201 21.46 -12.54 23.15
CA SER A 201 22.62 -12.82 22.28
C SER A 201 23.03 -11.77 21.23
N ASN A 202 24.32 -11.44 21.26
CA ASN A 202 25.01 -10.39 20.49
C ASN A 202 25.33 -10.77 19.02
N GLN A 203 25.03 -12.01 18.59
CA GLN A 203 25.31 -12.50 17.23
C GLN A 203 24.04 -12.91 16.45
N ASN A 204 23.03 -12.05 16.42
CA ASN A 204 21.80 -12.34 15.69
C ASN A 204 21.78 -11.64 14.31
N PRO A 205 21.64 -12.38 13.18
CA PRO A 205 21.56 -11.79 11.83
C PRO A 205 20.36 -10.83 11.68
N TYR A 206 19.34 -10.98 12.52
CA TYR A 206 18.16 -10.12 12.60
C TYR A 206 18.46 -8.66 13.03
N LYS A 207 19.55 -8.43 13.77
CA LYS A 207 19.97 -7.09 14.20
C LYS A 207 20.46 -6.24 13.03
N LEU A 208 21.12 -6.87 12.06
CA LEU A 208 21.61 -6.22 10.84
C LEU A 208 20.43 -5.84 9.91
N LEU A 209 19.46 -6.75 9.77
CA LEU A 209 18.22 -6.49 9.04
C LEU A 209 17.45 -5.32 9.64
N ALA A 210 17.30 -5.27 10.97
CA ALA A 210 16.62 -4.18 11.67
C ALA A 210 17.35 -2.83 11.52
N LYS A 211 18.68 -2.82 11.60
CA LYS A 211 19.49 -1.60 11.40
C LYS A 211 19.34 -1.05 9.98
N ASN A 212 19.42 -1.93 8.97
CA ASN A 212 19.26 -1.54 7.57
C ASN A 212 17.85 -1.00 7.31
N ALA A 213 16.83 -1.66 7.87
CA ALA A 213 15.46 -1.22 7.77
C ALA A 213 15.30 0.20 8.36
N LEU A 214 15.77 0.42 9.59
CA LEU A 214 15.69 1.73 10.27
C LEU A 214 16.44 2.83 9.53
N ALA A 215 17.59 2.52 8.90
CA ALA A 215 18.31 3.46 8.05
C ALA A 215 17.50 3.85 6.80
N ILE A 216 16.82 2.90 6.17
CA ILE A 216 15.94 3.17 5.02
C ILE A 216 14.74 4.03 5.43
N LEU A 217 14.15 3.77 6.61
CA LEU A 217 13.07 4.61 7.16
C LEU A 217 13.53 6.04 7.39
N PHE A 218 14.70 6.21 8.00
CA PHE A 218 15.26 7.54 8.24
C PHE A 218 15.53 8.29 6.92
N TYR A 219 16.12 7.61 5.93
CA TYR A 219 16.36 8.18 4.60
C TYR A 219 15.05 8.59 3.91
N ALA A 220 14.02 7.75 3.98
CA ALA A 220 12.70 8.06 3.44
C ALA A 220 12.09 9.31 4.10
N LEU A 221 12.15 9.42 5.43
CA LEU A 221 11.63 10.58 6.16
C LEU A 221 12.37 11.87 5.76
N VAL A 222 13.69 11.83 5.63
CA VAL A 222 14.49 13.00 5.21
C VAL A 222 14.09 13.44 3.79
N ILE A 223 13.93 12.50 2.86
CA ILE A 223 13.47 12.81 1.50
C ILE A 223 12.07 13.43 1.52
N ILE A 224 11.13 12.82 2.23
CA ILE A 224 9.74 13.31 2.29
C ILE A 224 9.72 14.73 2.88
N LEU A 225 10.42 14.98 3.99
CA LEU A 225 10.46 16.29 4.63
C LEU A 225 11.11 17.33 3.72
N SER A 226 12.24 16.99 3.09
CA SER A 226 12.91 17.89 2.14
C SER A 226 12.02 18.23 0.94
N GLY A 227 11.37 17.23 0.34
CA GLY A 227 10.43 17.43 -0.77
C GLY A 227 9.20 18.24 -0.36
N THR A 228 8.70 18.06 0.87
CA THR A 228 7.60 18.86 1.43
C THR A 228 8.00 20.33 1.53
N VAL A 229 9.18 20.63 2.09
CA VAL A 229 9.68 22.00 2.24
C VAL A 229 9.90 22.66 0.87
N ILE A 230 10.52 21.96 -0.09
CA ILE A 230 10.74 22.49 -1.44
C ILE A 230 9.40 22.77 -2.14
N SER A 231 8.44 21.85 -2.02
CA SER A 231 7.10 22.02 -2.59
C SER A 231 6.36 23.21 -1.97
N PHE A 232 6.48 23.41 -0.65
CA PHE A 232 5.90 24.54 0.05
C PHE A 232 6.48 25.88 -0.40
N PHE A 233 7.78 25.96 -0.64
CA PHE A 233 8.39 27.18 -1.20
C PHE A 233 7.99 27.47 -2.64
N TYR A 234 7.71 26.42 -3.43
CA TYR A 234 7.30 26.58 -4.82
C TYR A 234 5.84 27.07 -4.94
N ASN A 235 4.94 26.49 -4.13
CA ASN A 235 3.51 26.82 -4.12
C ASN A 235 3.02 27.05 -2.67
N GLY A 236 3.34 28.21 -2.10
CA GLY A 236 3.00 28.55 -0.71
C GLY A 236 1.53 28.91 -0.46
N GLU A 237 0.63 28.66 -1.41
CA GLU A 237 -0.81 28.99 -1.28
C GLU A 237 -1.55 28.02 -0.35
N PHE A 238 -1.03 26.80 -0.17
CA PHE A 238 -1.69 25.74 0.59
C PHE A 238 -1.01 25.48 1.93
N ASP A 239 -1.79 24.98 2.89
CA ASP A 239 -1.30 24.58 4.21
C ASP A 239 -0.15 23.57 4.09
N PHE A 240 0.86 23.70 4.94
CA PHE A 240 1.97 22.74 5.04
C PHE A 240 1.50 21.27 5.17
N ARG A 241 0.39 21.04 5.87
CA ARG A 241 -0.24 19.70 6.02
C ARG A 241 -0.58 19.06 4.67
N ILE A 242 -1.02 19.86 3.70
CA ILE A 242 -1.39 19.40 2.37
C ILE A 242 -0.14 19.01 1.60
N HIS A 243 0.89 19.87 1.60
CA HIS A 243 2.18 19.54 0.99
C HIS A 243 2.76 18.24 1.56
N LEU A 244 2.69 18.07 2.89
CA LEU A 244 3.15 16.86 3.55
C LEU A 244 2.35 15.63 3.12
N PHE A 245 1.02 15.72 3.05
CA PHE A 245 0.16 14.64 2.58
C PHE A 245 0.54 14.20 1.16
N HIS A 246 0.69 15.15 0.25
CA HIS A 246 1.03 14.90 -1.15
C HIS A 246 2.46 14.38 -1.30
N ALA A 247 3.43 14.87 -0.51
CA ALA A 247 4.79 14.36 -0.51
C ALA A 247 4.89 12.91 0.00
N VAL A 248 4.17 12.59 1.09
CA VAL A 248 4.08 11.21 1.60
C VAL A 248 3.43 10.30 0.56
N SER A 249 2.32 10.73 -0.05
CA SER A 249 1.65 9.92 -1.07
C SER A 249 2.50 9.70 -2.32
N ALA A 250 3.19 10.75 -2.78
CA ALA A 250 4.11 10.67 -3.92
C ALA A 250 5.27 9.71 -3.62
N PHE A 251 5.95 9.87 -2.49
CA PHE A 251 7.07 9.00 -2.12
C PHE A 251 6.65 7.54 -1.91
N THR A 252 5.47 7.30 -1.33
CA THR A 252 4.96 5.93 -1.11
C THR A 252 4.33 5.32 -2.36
N ASN A 253 4.13 6.13 -3.41
CA ASN A 253 3.38 5.81 -4.62
C ASN A 253 1.96 5.29 -4.32
N THR A 254 1.31 5.85 -3.30
CA THR A 254 -0.06 5.45 -2.94
C THR A 254 -1.10 6.09 -3.86
N GLY A 255 -0.85 7.27 -4.42
CA GLY A 255 -1.78 7.94 -5.36
C GLY A 255 -2.99 8.62 -4.72
N LEU A 256 -2.97 8.86 -3.41
CA LEU A 256 -4.02 9.60 -2.69
C LEU A 256 -3.74 11.11 -2.74
N SER A 257 -4.80 11.89 -2.94
CA SER A 257 -4.74 13.36 -2.95
C SER A 257 -5.70 13.95 -1.93
N ASN A 258 -5.27 15.04 -1.29
CA ASN A 258 -6.08 15.80 -0.33
C ASN A 258 -6.84 16.93 -1.04
N ILE A 259 -6.43 17.29 -2.26
CA ILE A 259 -7.07 18.34 -3.06
C ILE A 259 -7.41 17.79 -4.44
N SER A 260 -8.61 18.11 -4.93
CA SER A 260 -9.12 17.78 -6.27
C SER A 260 -8.61 18.70 -7.39
N HIS A 261 -7.70 19.63 -7.10
CA HIS A 261 -7.18 20.53 -8.12
C HIS A 261 -6.16 19.79 -8.98
N GLU A 262 -6.59 19.37 -10.16
CA GLU A 262 -5.77 18.83 -11.25
C GLU A 262 -4.51 19.68 -11.51
N ASN A 263 -4.57 20.98 -11.19
CA ASN A 263 -3.46 21.93 -11.34
C ASN A 263 -2.35 21.78 -10.30
N TYR A 264 -2.60 21.25 -9.10
CA TYR A 264 -1.59 21.28 -8.02
C TYR A 264 -0.39 20.35 -8.30
N PHE A 265 -0.63 19.18 -8.90
CA PHE A 265 0.44 18.25 -9.28
C PHE A 265 1.23 18.73 -10.50
N LEU A 266 0.57 19.40 -11.45
CA LEU A 266 1.22 20.01 -12.62
C LEU A 266 2.12 21.18 -12.23
N GLN A 267 1.82 21.86 -11.13
CA GLN A 267 2.57 23.03 -10.69
C GLN A 267 3.86 22.69 -9.94
N SER A 268 4.08 21.47 -9.44
CA SER A 268 5.33 21.16 -8.70
C SER A 268 6.04 19.92 -9.26
N PRO A 269 7.18 20.08 -9.97
CA PRO A 269 7.95 18.94 -10.48
C PRO A 269 8.48 18.03 -9.37
N VAL A 270 8.50 18.51 -8.12
CA VAL A 270 8.98 17.80 -6.93
C VAL A 270 8.25 16.48 -6.71
N PHE A 271 6.93 16.44 -6.93
CA PHE A 271 6.15 15.22 -6.69
C PHE A 271 6.54 14.09 -7.67
N TYR A 272 6.85 14.39 -8.92
CA TYR A 272 7.32 13.39 -9.88
C TYR A 272 8.68 12.80 -9.48
N ILE A 273 9.58 13.64 -8.96
CA ILE A 273 10.88 13.20 -8.43
C ILE A 273 10.68 12.31 -7.20
N LEU A 274 9.77 12.69 -6.30
CA LEU A 274 9.44 11.89 -5.11
C LEU A 274 8.87 10.52 -5.49
N MET A 275 7.98 10.44 -6.47
CA MET A 275 7.45 9.17 -6.98
C MET A 275 8.55 8.27 -7.54
N LEU A 276 9.45 8.84 -8.34
CA LEU A 276 10.59 8.12 -8.90
C LEU A 276 11.53 7.59 -7.81
N LEU A 277 11.89 8.44 -6.83
CA LEU A 277 12.72 8.06 -5.69
C LEU A 277 12.05 7.01 -4.82
N GLY A 278 10.74 7.13 -4.61
CA GLY A 278 9.93 6.15 -3.89
C GLY A 278 9.95 4.77 -4.54
N ARG A 279 9.76 4.73 -5.87
CA ARG A 279 9.65 3.47 -6.62
C ARG A 279 11.01 2.80 -6.85
N ILE A 280 12.04 3.59 -7.15
CA ILE A 280 13.37 3.09 -7.55
C ILE A 280 14.37 3.15 -6.40
N GLY A 281 14.41 4.26 -5.67
CA GLY A 281 15.46 4.54 -4.68
C GLY A 281 15.46 3.53 -3.53
N VAL A 282 14.27 3.12 -3.09
CA VAL A 282 14.15 2.23 -1.93
C VAL A 282 14.65 0.80 -2.20
N PRO A 283 14.24 0.09 -3.28
CA PRO A 283 14.82 -1.20 -3.63
C PRO A 283 16.32 -1.14 -3.91
N VAL A 284 16.80 -0.10 -4.61
CA VAL A 284 18.22 0.05 -4.97
C VAL A 284 19.08 0.23 -3.73
N VAL A 285 18.69 1.12 -2.81
CA VAL A 285 19.39 1.33 -1.53
C VAL A 285 19.38 0.05 -0.70
N SER A 286 18.25 -0.67 -0.68
CA SER A 286 18.13 -1.96 0.03
C SER A 286 19.12 -3.01 -0.51
N ILE A 287 19.22 -3.15 -1.83
CA ILE A 287 20.17 -4.09 -2.48
C ILE A 287 21.62 -3.67 -2.21
N TRP A 288 21.92 -2.38 -2.25
CA TRP A 288 23.27 -1.87 -1.98
C TRP A 288 23.73 -2.20 -0.55
N PHE A 289 22.87 -2.01 0.45
CA PHE A 289 23.16 -2.40 1.84
C PHE A 289 23.33 -3.91 2.01
N LEU A 290 22.54 -4.72 1.29
CA LEU A 290 22.67 -6.18 1.34
C LEU A 290 23.98 -6.65 0.69
N ARG A 291 24.37 -6.06 -0.44
CA ARG A 291 25.60 -6.41 -1.17
C ARG A 291 26.86 -6.04 -0.38
N LYS A 292 26.90 -4.83 0.21
CA LYS A 292 28.05 -4.38 1.01
C LYS A 292 28.36 -5.34 2.17
N ASN A 293 27.33 -5.91 2.79
CA ASN A 293 27.49 -6.88 3.88
C ASN A 293 27.88 -8.29 3.40
N SER A 294 27.64 -8.65 2.13
CA SER A 294 28.13 -9.91 1.56
C SER A 294 29.62 -9.85 1.20
N GLU A 295 30.13 -8.66 0.86
CA GLU A 295 31.55 -8.45 0.56
C GLU A 295 32.42 -8.43 1.84
N GLU A 296 31.88 -8.02 2.99
CA GLU A 296 32.56 -8.07 4.31
C GLU A 296 32.76 -9.50 4.89
N LYS A 297 32.30 -10.55 4.20
CA LYS A 297 32.34 -11.95 4.68
C LYS A 297 33.36 -12.86 4.00
N ILE A 298 34.33 -12.32 3.26
CA ILE A 298 35.50 -13.08 2.81
C ILE A 298 36.67 -12.73 3.75
N PRO A 299 36.85 -13.43 4.88
CA PRO A 299 38.15 -13.44 5.52
C PRO A 299 39.11 -14.16 4.57
N ASP A 300 40.20 -13.49 4.20
CA ASP A 300 41.34 -14.11 3.55
C ASP A 300 41.74 -15.36 4.34
N LEU A 301 41.53 -16.53 3.76
CA LEU A 301 42.16 -17.76 4.24
C LEU A 301 43.66 -17.55 4.06
N PRO A 302 44.49 -17.60 5.11
CA PRO A 302 45.92 -17.53 4.94
C PRO A 302 46.36 -18.72 4.07
N GLU A 303 46.91 -18.42 2.90
CA GLU A 303 47.64 -19.34 2.05
C GLU A 303 48.90 -19.84 2.78
N VAL A 304 48.74 -20.73 3.77
CA VAL A 304 49.86 -21.49 4.33
C VAL A 304 49.38 -22.89 4.70
N MET A 305 49.39 -23.80 3.73
CA MET A 305 49.89 -25.19 3.87
C MET A 305 49.72 -25.93 2.54
N LEU A 306 50.59 -25.61 1.58
CA LEU A 306 51.02 -26.54 0.53
C LEU A 306 52.54 -26.50 0.49
N ILE A 307 53.16 -27.26 1.40
CA ILE A 307 54.47 -27.88 1.23
C ILE A 307 54.34 -29.30 1.77
#